data_AF-A0A6N6Q5H5-F1
#
_entry.id   AF-A0A6N6Q5H5-F1
#
_cell.length_a   1.000
_cell.length_b   1.000
_cell.length_c   1.000
_cell.angle_alpha   90.00
_cell.angle_beta   90.00
_cell.angle_gamma   90.00
#
_symmetry.space_group_name_H-M   'P 1'
#
loop_
_entity.id
_entity.type
_entity.pdbx_description
1 polymer ?
#
loop_
_entity_poly.entity_id
_entity_poly.type
_entity_poly.pdbx_seq_one_letter_code
_entity_poly.pdbx_strand_id
1 'polypeptide(L)' 'MKTQRPLQTLPCLALLVVAVVATGCQTVKPWQRATLGDELMRPGRDPLGLAFSEHVWFSREAASGGRGVGGGGCGCN' A
#
# COMPACT_ATOMS: atom_id res chain seq x y z
N MET A 1 -21.77 -42.33 -12.56
CA MET A 1 -22.39 -41.15 -11.94
C MET A 1 -21.31 -40.08 -11.76
N LYS A 2 -21.46 -38.93 -12.42
CA LYS A 2 -20.39 -37.95 -12.66
C LYS A 2 -20.04 -37.16 -11.38
N THR A 3 -18.80 -37.25 -10.93
CA THR A 3 -18.15 -36.48 -9.84
C THR A 3 -17.80 -35.04 -10.29
N GLN A 4 -18.79 -34.27 -10.77
CA GLN A 4 -18.58 -32.91 -11.34
C GLN A 4 -18.66 -31.77 -10.30
N ARG A 5 -18.94 -32.08 -9.03
CA ARG A 5 -19.26 -31.09 -7.98
C ARG A 5 -18.12 -30.16 -7.53
N PRO A 6 -16.81 -30.54 -7.51
CA PRO A 6 -15.77 -29.65 -6.98
C PRO A 6 -15.35 -28.53 -7.95
N LEU A 7 -15.56 -28.73 -9.26
CA LEU A 7 -15.18 -27.74 -10.27
C LEU A 7 -16.16 -26.56 -10.33
N GLN A 8 -17.41 -26.78 -9.93
CA GLN A 8 -18.46 -25.74 -9.90
C GLN A 8 -18.44 -24.90 -8.62
N THR A 9 -17.77 -25.35 -7.54
CA THR A 9 -17.67 -24.60 -6.27
C THR A 9 -16.57 -23.55 -6.26
N LEU A 10 -15.53 -23.70 -7.10
CA LEU A 10 -14.41 -22.76 -7.24
C LEU A 10 -14.83 -21.33 -7.63
N PRO A 11 -15.68 -21.10 -8.67
CA PRO A 11 -16.10 -19.75 -9.03
C PRO A 11 -16.94 -19.09 -7.92
N CYS A 12 -17.79 -19.86 -7.21
CA CYS A 12 -18.56 -19.33 -6.09
C CYS A 12 -17.68 -18.88 -4.92
N LEU A 13 -16.63 -19.67 -4.61
CA LEU A 13 -15.65 -19.30 -3.57
C LEU A 13 -14.91 -18.01 -3.94
N ALA A 14 -14.46 -17.89 -5.19
CA ALA A 14 -13.78 -16.68 -5.67
C ALA A 14 -14.68 -15.43 -5.59
N LEU A 15 -15.95 -15.57 -5.97
CA LEU A 15 -16.93 -14.49 -5.89
C LEU A 15 -17.20 -14.04 -4.44
N LEU A 16 -17.22 -15.00 -3.51
CA LEU A 16 -17.40 -14.73 -2.09
C LEU A 16 -16.19 -14.01 -1.50
N VAL A 17 -14.97 -14.38 -1.89
CA VAL A 17 -13.74 -13.68 -1.48
C VAL A 17 -13.74 -12.24 -2.00
N VAL A 18 -14.09 -12.02 -3.26
CA VAL A 18 -14.18 -10.66 -3.84
C VAL A 18 -15.21 -9.79 -3.10
N ALA A 19 -16.37 -10.37 -2.76
CA ALA A 19 -17.41 -9.65 -2.02
C ALA A 19 -16.95 -9.23 -0.61
N VAL A 20 -16.18 -10.07 0.09
CA VAL A 20 -15.64 -9.76 1.43
C VAL A 20 -14.57 -8.67 1.37
N VAL A 21 -13.70 -8.67 0.36
CA VAL A 21 -12.63 -7.65 0.25
C VAL A 21 -13.20 -6.28 -0.17
N ALA A 22 -14.32 -6.24 -0.89
CA ALA A 22 -14.94 -5.01 -1.35
C ALA A 22 -15.62 -4.18 -0.23
N THR A 23 -15.89 -4.74 0.95
CA THR A 23 -16.61 -4.03 2.02
C THR A 23 -15.79 -2.93 2.72
N GLY A 24 -14.47 -2.85 2.49
CA GLY A 24 -13.60 -1.85 3.11
C GLY A 24 -13.63 -0.47 2.45
N CYS A 25 -14.25 -0.33 1.27
CA CYS A 25 -14.24 0.92 0.53
C CYS A 25 -15.40 1.84 0.99
N GLN A 26 -15.16 2.61 2.06
CA GLN A 26 -16.13 3.60 2.57
C GLN A 26 -15.57 5.03 2.46
N THR A 27 -16.38 5.94 1.90
CA THR A 27 -16.08 7.36 1.92
C THR A 27 -16.43 7.94 3.29
N VAL A 28 -15.41 8.38 4.03
CA VAL A 28 -15.56 9.01 5.35
C VAL A 28 -15.39 10.52 5.27
N LYS A 29 -16.10 11.26 6.12
CA LYS A 29 -16.00 12.72 6.19
C LYS A 29 -14.64 13.12 6.77
N PRO A 30 -14.07 14.28 6.41
CA PRO A 30 -12.71 14.67 6.79
C PRO A 30 -12.40 14.56 8.29
N TRP A 31 -13.34 14.95 9.16
CA TRP A 31 -13.19 14.90 10.62
C TRP A 31 -13.28 13.49 11.22
N GLN A 32 -13.82 12.52 10.48
CA GLN A 32 -13.82 11.11 10.92
C GLN A 32 -12.42 10.47 10.78
N ARG A 33 -11.48 11.15 10.10
CA ARG A 33 -10.08 10.73 9.97
C ARG A 33 -9.18 11.31 11.05
N ALA A 34 -9.72 12.03 12.05
CA ALA A 34 -8.93 12.79 13.02
C ALA A 34 -7.79 11.98 13.68
N THR A 35 -8.03 10.71 14.03
CA THR A 35 -7.01 9.84 14.64
C THR A 35 -5.82 9.54 13.72
N LEU A 36 -6.01 9.57 12.39
CA LEU A 36 -4.99 9.32 11.36
C LEU A 36 -4.56 10.61 10.63
N GLY A 37 -5.12 11.75 11.04
CA GLY A 37 -4.89 13.06 10.42
C GLY A 37 -4.09 14.02 11.30
N ASP A 38 -3.43 13.50 12.35
CA ASP A 38 -2.55 14.30 13.20
C ASP A 38 -1.40 14.91 12.37
N GLU A 39 -1.10 16.19 12.60
CA GLU A 39 0.03 16.89 11.99
C GLU A 39 1.36 16.16 12.24
N LEU A 40 1.52 15.43 13.34
CA LEU A 40 2.69 14.58 13.59
C LEU A 40 2.87 13.45 12.57
N MET A 41 1.76 12.92 12.04
CA MET A 41 1.78 11.88 11.02
C MET A 41 1.78 12.46 9.60
N ARG A 42 1.82 13.80 9.45
CA ARG A 42 1.79 14.44 8.14
C ARG A 42 3.09 14.17 7.38
N PRO A 43 3.04 13.54 6.19
CA PRO A 43 4.23 13.31 5.38
C PRO A 43 4.87 14.65 5.01
N GLY A 44 6.20 14.73 5.12
CA GLY A 44 6.95 15.95 4.80
C GLY A 44 6.80 17.09 5.81
N ARG A 45 6.27 16.84 7.02
CA ARG A 45 6.26 17.84 8.10
C ARG A 45 7.67 18.34 8.46
N ASP A 46 8.63 17.44 8.48
CA ASP A 46 10.03 17.73 8.77
C ASP A 46 10.89 17.44 7.53
N PRO A 47 11.25 18.47 6.74
CA PRO A 47 12.04 18.28 5.53
C PRO A 47 13.49 17.86 5.85
N LEU A 48 14.03 18.26 6.99
CA LEU A 48 15.39 17.89 7.40
C LEU A 48 15.45 16.43 7.84
N GLY A 49 14.51 16.01 8.69
CA GLY A 49 14.35 14.61 9.08
C GLY A 49 14.08 13.71 7.88
N LEU A 50 13.29 14.18 6.90
CA LEU A 50 13.05 13.46 5.66
C LEU A 50 14.33 13.32 4.83
N ALA A 51 15.10 14.40 4.63
CA ALA A 51 16.38 14.35 3.91
C ALA A 51 17.40 13.43 4.60
N PHE A 52 17.47 13.47 5.93
CA PHE A 52 18.34 12.57 6.71
C PHE A 52 17.93 11.10 6.56
N SER A 53 16.63 10.82 6.65
CA SER A 53 16.08 9.46 6.49
C SER A 53 16.34 8.92 5.09
N GLU A 54 16.16 9.73 4.05
CA GLU A 54 16.49 9.37 2.67
C GLU A 54 17.99 9.13 2.49
N HIS A 55 18.85 9.92 3.12
CA HIS A 55 20.30 9.71 3.06
C HIS A 55 20.69 8.35 3.66
N VAL A 56 20.17 8.02 4.84
CA VAL A 56 20.38 6.71 5.49
C VAL A 56 19.81 5.57 4.64
N TRP A 57 18.61 5.75 4.09
CA TRP A 57 17.95 4.76 3.24
C TRP A 57 18.76 4.49 1.97
N PHE A 58 19.24 5.52 1.28
CA PHE A 58 20.07 5.37 0.11
C PHE A 58 21.41 4.70 0.45
N SER A 59 22.05 5.07 1.55
CA SER A 59 23.31 4.45 1.96
C SER A 59 23.21 2.97 2.31
N ARG A 60 22.04 2.51 2.78
CA ARG A 60 21.85 1.13 3.27
C ARG A 60 21.08 0.23 2.31
N GLU A 61 20.12 0.80 1.58
CA GLU A 61 19.04 0.06 0.92
C GLU A 61 18.76 0.57 -0.51
N ALA A 62 19.66 1.37 -1.11
CA ALA A 62 19.50 1.91 -2.48
C ALA A 62 19.20 0.87 -3.57
N ALA A 63 19.48 -0.41 -3.35
CA ALA A 63 19.15 -1.48 -4.29
C ALA A 63 17.63 -1.62 -4.54
N SER A 64 16.76 -1.16 -3.61
CA SER A 64 15.28 -1.27 -3.75
C SER A 64 14.58 0.01 -4.23
N GLY A 65 15.31 1.09 -4.52
CA GLY A 65 14.74 2.39 -4.89
C GLY A 65 14.30 3.23 -3.68
N GLY A 66 14.53 4.55 -3.77
CA GLY A 66 14.21 5.54 -2.73
C GLY A 66 12.81 6.16 -2.86
N ARG A 67 12.45 7.07 -1.94
CA ARG A 67 11.11 7.68 -1.90
C ARG A 67 11.03 8.85 -2.87
N GLY A 68 11.12 8.54 -4.16
CA GLY A 68 11.02 9.49 -5.26
C GLY A 68 11.10 8.73 -6.56
N VAL A 69 9.98 8.67 -7.29
CA VAL A 69 9.96 8.31 -8.72
C VAL A 69 10.59 9.44 -9.52
N GLY A 70 11.89 9.60 -9.34
CA GLY A 70 12.84 9.54 -10.43
C GLY A 70 13.88 8.57 -9.91
N GLY A 71 13.63 7.27 -9.99
CA GLY A 71 14.23 6.35 -10.96
C GLY A 71 15.73 6.15 -10.71
N GLY A 72 16.17 4.92 -10.89
CA GLY A 72 17.50 4.52 -10.49
C GLY A 72 17.67 3.03 -10.29
N GLY A 73 16.92 2.15 -10.96
CA GLY A 73 17.21 0.71 -10.88
C GLY A 73 18.66 0.46 -11.28
N CYS A 74 19.47 -0.16 -10.43
CA CYS A 74 20.93 -0.31 -10.61
C CYS A 74 21.74 1.03 -10.68
N GLY A 75 21.08 2.20 -10.65
CA GLY A 75 21.61 3.50 -11.07
C GLY A 75 20.92 4.13 -12.30
N CYS A 76 19.90 3.48 -12.89
CA CYS A 76 19.13 3.99 -14.04
C CYS A 76 17.76 4.52 -13.62
N ASN A 77 17.66 5.85 -13.57
CA ASN A 77 16.42 6.62 -13.65
C ASN A 77 15.88 6.62 -15.06
#